data_AF-A0A1J5P6A4-F1
#
_entry.id   AF-A0A1J5P6A4-F1
#
_cell.length_a   1.000
_cell.length_b   1.000
_cell.length_c   1.000
_cell.angle_alpha   90.00
_cell.angle_beta   90.00
_cell.angle_gamma   90.00
#
_symmetry.space_group_name_H-M   'P 1'
#
loop_
_entity.id
_entity.type
_entity.pdbx_description
1 polymer ?
#
loop_
_entity_poly.entity_id
_entity_poly.type
_entity_poly.pdbx_seq_one_letter_code
_entity_poly.pdbx_strand_id
1 'polypeptide(L)'
;MLLVNRVNIESGITTVYNPGGDELGKFTLTHAFDAALVDDARVLHGVTPVAPMDTAKPGHRDVLVVTFKHRQVAAADADISFSRA
;
A
#
# COMPACT_ATOMS: atom_id res chain seq x y z
N MET A 1 -1.67 -5.56 1.68
CA MET A 1 -3.07 -5.17 1.42
C MET A 1 -3.92 -6.43 1.33
N LEU A 2 -5.03 -6.51 2.07
CA LEU A 2 -5.93 -7.67 2.08
C LEU A 2 -7.35 -7.20 1.80
N LEU A 3 -8.03 -7.79 0.81
CA LEU A 3 -9.44 -7.48 0.55
C LEU A 3 -10.30 -8.11 1.64
N VAL A 4 -11.12 -7.30 2.31
CA VAL A 4 -12.09 -7.78 3.29
C VAL A 4 -13.43 -8.02 2.62
N ASN A 5 -13.91 -7.03 1.86
CA ASN A 5 -15.18 -7.12 1.16
C ASN A 5 -15.19 -6.19 -0.06
N ARG A 6 -15.94 -6.58 -1.08
CA ARG A 6 -16.13 -5.80 -2.32
C ARG A 6 -17.55 -6.00 -2.78
N VAL A 7 -18.32 -4.92 -2.87
CA VAL A 7 -19.73 -4.98 -3.22
C VAL A 7 -20.06 -3.88 -4.21
N ASN A 8 -20.74 -4.25 -5.30
CA ASN A 8 -21.34 -3.31 -6.26
C ASN A 8 -20.36 -2.23 -6.76
N ILE A 9 -19.10 -2.57 -7.03
CA ILE A 9 -18.12 -1.62 -7.57
C ILE A 9 -17.37 -2.15 -8.78
N GLU A 10 -17.15 -1.27 -9.75
CA GLU A 10 -16.16 -1.45 -10.80
C GLU A 10 -14.80 -0.84 -10.41
N SER A 11 -13.78 -1.10 -11.22
CA SER A 11 -12.42 -0.58 -11.02
C SER A 11 -11.76 -1.04 -9.69
N GLY A 12 -10.96 -0.20 -9.03
CA GLY A 12 -10.12 -0.62 -7.90
C GLY A 12 -8.91 -1.45 -8.34
N ILE A 13 -8.39 -1.16 -9.54
CA ILE A 13 -7.19 -1.79 -10.11
C ILE A 13 -6.00 -1.22 -9.38
N THR A 14 -5.18 -2.09 -8.79
CA THR A 14 -3.89 -1.72 -8.21
C THR A 14 -2.81 -1.86 -9.29
N THR A 15 -2.03 -0.81 -9.49
CA THR A 15 -0.86 -0.84 -10.38
C THR A 15 0.40 -0.63 -9.55
N VAL A 16 1.43 -1.39 -9.87
CA VAL A 16 2.74 -1.35 -9.22
C VAL A 16 3.76 -0.84 -10.23
N TYR A 17 4.57 0.13 -9.81
CA TYR A 17 5.63 0.73 -10.61
C TYR A 17 6.97 0.59 -9.90
N ASN A 18 8.05 0.53 -10.68
CA ASN A 18 9.38 0.74 -10.13
C ASN A 18 9.57 2.25 -9.76
N PRO A 19 10.61 2.61 -9.00
CA PRO A 19 10.87 4.02 -8.67
C PRO A 19 11.23 4.89 -9.88
N GLY A 20 11.60 4.28 -11.01
CA GLY A 20 11.86 4.97 -12.29
C GLY A 20 10.60 5.30 -13.08
N GLY A 21 9.43 4.80 -12.66
CA GLY A 21 8.13 5.03 -13.30
C GLY A 21 7.65 3.94 -14.26
N ASP A 22 8.39 2.85 -14.47
CA ASP A 22 7.94 1.74 -15.33
C ASP A 22 6.92 0.87 -14.60
N GLU A 23 5.84 0.48 -15.29
CA GLU A 23 4.84 -0.45 -14.77
C GLU A 23 5.44 -1.85 -14.62
N LEU A 24 5.37 -2.40 -13.41
CA LEU A 24 5.79 -3.77 -13.10
C LEU A 24 4.62 -4.75 -13.19
N GLY A 25 3.39 -4.26 -13.02
CA GLY A 25 2.18 -5.05 -13.21
C GLY A 25 0.96 -4.39 -12.59
N LYS A 26 -0.20 -4.99 -12.88
CA LYS A 26 -1.50 -4.54 -12.39
C LYS A 26 -2.41 -5.71 -12.06
N PHE A 27 -3.25 -5.54 -11.06
CA PHE A 27 -4.21 -6.55 -10.63
C PHE A 27 -5.41 -5.91 -9.93
N THR A 28 -6.48 -6.68 -9.81
CA THR A 28 -7.65 -6.33 -9.01
C THR A 28 -7.84 -7.42 -7.97
N LEU A 29 -7.89 -7.07 -6.69
CA LEU A 29 -8.35 -8.01 -5.65
C LEU A 29 -9.87 -8.18 -5.82
N THR A 30 -10.33 -9.40 -6.04
CA THR A 30 -11.73 -9.69 -6.43
C THR A 30 -12.47 -10.53 -5.39
N HIS A 31 -11.77 -11.44 -4.71
CA HIS A 31 -12.36 -12.31 -3.70
C HIS A 31 -11.92 -11.91 -2.29
N ALA A 32 -12.79 -12.14 -1.31
CA ALA A 32 -12.44 -11.93 0.09
C ALA A 32 -11.17 -12.72 0.42
N PHE A 33 -10.26 -12.07 1.15
CA PHE A 33 -8.93 -12.55 1.50
C PHE A 33 -7.90 -12.62 0.37
N ASP A 34 -8.20 -12.14 -0.84
CA ASP A 34 -7.17 -11.85 -1.83
C ASP A 34 -6.18 -10.83 -1.22
N ALA A 35 -4.89 -11.14 -1.32
CA ALA A 35 -3.84 -10.38 -0.67
C ALA A 35 -2.71 -9.98 -1.64
N ALA A 36 -2.21 -8.76 -1.46
CA ALA A 36 -0.97 -8.29 -2.06
C ALA A 36 0.03 -7.95 -0.95
N LEU A 37 1.19 -8.60 -0.95
CA LEU A 37 2.34 -8.23 -0.13
C LEU A 37 3.25 -7.31 -0.95
N VAL A 38 3.55 -6.13 -0.42
CA VAL A 38 4.29 -5.09 -1.12
C VAL A 38 5.48 -4.67 -0.27
N ASP A 39 6.64 -4.56 -0.91
CA ASP A 39 7.83 -3.94 -0.33
C ASP A 39 7.84 -2.45 -0.69
N ASP A 40 7.27 -1.62 0.19
CA ASP A 40 7.14 -0.17 0.00
C ASP A 40 8.49 0.55 -0.20
N ALA A 41 9.61 -0.06 0.19
CA ALA A 41 10.93 0.52 -0.04
C ALA A 41 11.42 0.38 -1.49
N ARG A 42 10.79 -0.52 -2.27
CA ARG A 42 11.25 -0.88 -3.62
C ARG A 42 10.28 -0.50 -4.72
N VAL A 43 9.01 -0.29 -4.40
CA VAL A 43 7.97 -0.04 -5.42
C VAL A 43 7.06 1.10 -5.04
N LEU A 44 6.53 1.75 -6.07
CA LEU A 44 5.40 2.66 -5.96
C LEU A 44 4.14 1.86 -6.30
N HIS A 45 3.03 2.11 -5.61
CA HIS A 45 1.76 1.48 -5.93
C HIS A 45 0.61 2.46 -5.78
N GLY A 46 -0.39 2.33 -6.65
CA GLY A 46 -1.59 3.15 -6.65
C GLY A 46 -2.80 2.32 -6.99
N VAL A 47 -3.99 2.80 -6.62
CA VAL A 47 -5.25 2.15 -6.95
C VAL A 47 -6.14 3.11 -7.73
N THR A 48 -6.82 2.61 -8.76
CA THR A 48 -7.80 3.42 -9.49
C THR A 48 -9.00 3.75 -8.60
N PRO A 49 -9.65 4.91 -8.79
CA PRO A 49 -10.92 5.21 -8.15
C PRO A 49 -11.95 4.09 -8.40
N VAL A 50 -12.84 3.88 -7.43
CA VAL A 50 -13.96 2.94 -7.56
C VAL A 50 -15.25 3.72 -7.81
N ALA A 51 -16.17 3.10 -8.55
CA ALA A 51 -17.50 3.63 -8.80
C ALA A 51 -18.55 2.53 -8.63
N PRO A 52 -19.77 2.86 -8.18
CA PRO A 52 -20.86 1.88 -8.12
C PRO A 52 -21.22 1.35 -9.50
N MET A 53 -21.43 0.03 -9.63
CA MET A 53 -21.92 -0.55 -10.90
C MET A 53 -23.41 -0.25 -11.11
N ASP A 54 -24.20 -0.39 -10.05
CA ASP A 54 -25.59 0.06 -9.96
C ASP A 54 -25.63 1.31 -9.10
N THR A 55 -25.89 2.47 -9.71
CA THR A 55 -25.93 3.78 -9.04
C THR A 55 -27.11 3.94 -8.09
N ALA A 56 -28.12 3.07 -8.16
CA ALA A 56 -29.24 3.06 -7.22
C ALA A 56 -28.91 2.32 -5.90
N LYS A 57 -27.75 1.66 -5.81
CA LYS A 57 -27.31 0.90 -4.63
C LYS A 57 -25.96 1.41 -4.13
N PRO A 58 -25.67 1.32 -2.82
CA PRO A 58 -24.34 1.62 -2.30
C PRO A 58 -23.30 0.66 -2.91
N GLY A 59 -22.08 1.17 -3.12
CA GLY A 59 -20.94 0.38 -3.54
C GLY A 59 -19.74 0.71 -2.65
N HIS A 60 -18.97 -0.31 -2.26
CA HIS A 60 -17.82 -0.15 -1.37
C HIS A 60 -16.73 -1.19 -1.61
N ARG A 61 -15.53 -0.84 -1.16
CA ARG A 61 -14.33 -1.68 -1.18
C ARG A 61 -13.61 -1.58 0.16
N ASP A 62 -13.74 -2.62 0.97
CA ASP A 62 -13.14 -2.68 2.30
C ASP A 62 -11.79 -3.40 2.23
N VAL A 63 -10.74 -2.77 2.73
CA VAL A 63 -9.37 -3.30 2.70
C VAL A 63 -8.74 -3.18 4.07
N LEU A 64 -8.10 -4.25 4.52
CA LEU A 64 -7.20 -4.22 5.66
C LEU A 64 -5.76 -3.96 5.16
N VAL A 65 -5.15 -2.90 5.69
CA VAL A 65 -3.74 -2.58 5.45
C VAL A 65 -2.97 -2.81 6.74
N VAL A 66 -1.97 -3.70 6.66
CA VAL A 66 -1.00 -3.95 7.72
C VAL A 66 0.35 -3.52 7.20
N THR A 67 1.01 -2.60 7.89
CA THR A 67 2.35 -2.12 7.53
C THR A 67 3.36 -2.58 8.57
N PHE A 68 4.51 -3.06 8.10
CA PHE A 68 5.66 -3.37 8.95
C PHE A 68 6.69 -2.26 8.74
N LYS A 69 7.07 -1.58 9.82
CA LYS A 69 8.16 -0.61 9.81
C LYS A 69 9.23 -1.03 10.79
N HIS A 70 10.48 -0.89 10.37
CA HIS A 70 11.59 -1.06 11.30
C HIS A 70 11.48 0.00 12.40
N ARG A 71 11.61 -0.42 13.65
CA ARG A 71 11.62 0.51 14.78
C ARG A 71 12.92 1.31 14.73
N GLN A 72 12.80 2.60 14.44
CA GLN A 72 13.95 3.51 14.50
C GLN A 72 14.24 3.76 15.98
N VAL A 73 15.29 3.13 16.51
CA VAL A 73 15.83 3.49 17.82
C VAL A 73 16.70 4.71 17.57
N ALA A 74 16.32 5.86 18.13
CA ALA A 74 17.17 7.04 18.08
C ALA A 74 18.55 6.67 18.66
N ALA A 75 19.61 6.93 17.90
CA ALA A 75 20.96 6.83 18.43
C ALA A 75 21.02 7.78 19.63
N ALA A 76 21.31 7.27 20.82
CA ALA A 76 21.62 8.12 21.96
C ALA A 76 22.83 8.97 21.57
N ASP A 77 22.69 10.29 21.73
CA ASP A 77 23.70 11.29 21.39
C ASP A 77 25.07 10.89 21.98
N ALA A 78 25.96 10.39 21.12
CA ALA A 78 27.35 10.18 21.47
C ALA A 78 28.07 11.53 21.37
N ASP A 79 27.82 12.38 22.37
CA ASP A 79 28.63 13.55 22.68
C ASP A 79 30.00 13.05 23.19
N ILE A 80 30.89 12.70 22.26
CA ILE A 80 32.31 12.44 22.57
C ILE A 80 33.13 13.54 21.89
N SER A 81 33.22 14.69 22.58
CA SER A 81 34.21 15.72 22.27
C SER A 81 35.60 15.23 22.70
N PHE A 82 36.48 14.97 21.74
CA PHE A 82 37.91 14.84 22.01
C PHE A 82 38.58 16.21 21.90
N SER A 83 38.82 16.85 23.04
CA SER A 83 39.78 17.95 23.13
C SER A 83 41.20 17.34 23.14
N ARG A 84 41.99 17.66 22.11
CA ARG A 84 43.43 17.35 22.08
C ARG A 84 44.18 18.42 22.87
N ALA A 85 44.93 17.96 23.89
CA ALA A 85 46.05 18.69 24.47
C ALA A 85 47.32 18.46 23.65
#